data_AF-A0A7C9GLU9-F1
#
_entry.id   AF-A0A7C9GLU9-F1
#
_cell.length_a   1.000
_cell.length_b   1.000
_cell.length_c   1.000
_cell.angle_alpha   90.00
_cell.angle_beta   90.00
_cell.angle_gamma   90.00
#
_symmetry.space_group_name_H-M   'P 1'
#
loop_
_entity.id
_entity.type
_entity.pdbx_description
1 polymer ?
#
loop_
_entity_poly.entity_id
_entity_poly.type
_entity_poly.pdbx_seq_one_letter_code
_entity_poly.pdbx_strand_id
1 'polypeptide(L)'
;MNEIRHYIDNNERDFFEEWREQIRDTKAQIAIDRRIIRMELGNFGDHKPLSEGVWELRIDVGPGYRVYYAKSGLTIVLLLCGGDKRKQDADIARACEYWREWKSRNK
;
A
#
# COMPACT_ATOMS: atom_id res chain seq x y z
N MET A 1 -16.05 -7.98 -5.69
CA MET A 1 -14.61 -8.14 -5.47
C MET A 1 -13.98 -6.77 -5.67
N ASN A 2 -13.08 -6.35 -4.80
CA ASN A 2 -12.35 -5.11 -4.99
C ASN A 2 -11.30 -5.31 -6.08
N GLU A 3 -11.09 -4.28 -6.89
CA GLU A 3 -10.01 -4.23 -7.88
C GLU A 3 -8.75 -3.67 -7.21
N ILE A 4 -7.62 -4.37 -7.30
CA ILE A 4 -6.32 -3.81 -6.88
C ILE A 4 -5.69 -3.08 -8.05
N ARG A 5 -5.25 -1.85 -7.80
CA ARG A 5 -4.39 -1.09 -8.70
C ARG A 5 -3.16 -0.63 -7.94
N HIS A 6 -2.05 -0.52 -8.65
CA HIS A 6 -0.87 0.13 -8.11
C HIS A 6 -0.87 1.60 -8.51
N TYR A 7 -0.35 2.43 -7.62
CA TYR A 7 -0.03 3.81 -7.93
C TYR A 7 1.20 3.84 -8.83
N ILE A 8 1.03 4.38 -10.03
CA ILE A 8 2.12 4.65 -10.98
C ILE A 8 2.31 6.16 -11.04
N ASP A 9 3.52 6.66 -10.80
CA ASP A 9 3.81 8.10 -10.90
C ASP A 9 3.93 8.58 -12.35
N ASN A 10 4.27 9.85 -12.54
CA ASN A 10 4.43 10.43 -13.88
C ASN A 10 5.69 9.92 -14.62
N ASN A 11 6.60 9.24 -13.92
CA ASN A 11 7.80 8.63 -14.48
C ASN A 11 7.64 7.10 -14.66
N GLU A 12 6.40 6.62 -14.67
CA GLU A 12 6.05 5.20 -14.80
C GLU A 12 6.59 4.31 -13.68
N ARG A 13 6.85 4.88 -12.50
CA ARG A 13 7.35 4.14 -11.35
C ARG A 13 6.23 3.55 -10.52
N ASP A 14 6.36 2.28 -10.22
CA ASP A 14 5.53 1.55 -9.27
C ASP A 14 6.24 1.46 -7.92
N PHE A 15 5.91 2.35 -6.99
CA PHE A 15 6.58 2.37 -5.68
C PHE A 15 6.27 1.13 -4.82
N PHE A 16 5.15 0.47 -5.07
CA PHE A 16 4.80 -0.75 -4.34
C PHE A 16 5.67 -1.91 -4.83
N GLU A 17 5.73 -2.13 -6.15
CA GLU A 17 6.55 -3.21 -6.75
C GLU A 17 8.05 -2.93 -6.56
N GLU A 18 8.46 -1.68 -6.80
CA GLU A 18 9.70 -1.00 -6.37
C GLU A 18 10.27 -1.57 -5.08
N TRP A 19 9.42 -1.49 -4.05
CA TRP A 19 9.75 -1.89 -2.71
C TRP A 19 9.65 -3.40 -2.49
N ARG A 20 8.64 -4.05 -3.07
CA ARG A 20 8.38 -5.49 -2.90
C ARG A 20 9.55 -6.32 -3.43
N GLU A 21 10.13 -5.93 -4.57
CA GLU A 21 11.30 -6.57 -5.17
C GLU A 21 12.56 -6.44 -4.28
N GLN A 22 12.65 -5.42 -3.43
CA GLN A 22 13.78 -5.23 -2.51
C GLN A 22 13.71 -6.14 -1.27
N ILE A 23 12.56 -6.78 -1.02
CA ILE A 23 12.40 -7.69 0.12
C ILE A 23 13.09 -9.01 -0.19
N ARG A 24 14.20 -9.28 0.50
CA ARG A 24 14.95 -10.56 0.36
C ARG A 24 14.26 -11.75 1.03
N ASP A 25 13.39 -11.51 2.00
CA ASP A 25 12.66 -12.58 2.69
C ASP A 25 11.43 -13.01 1.88
N THR A 26 11.54 -14.15 1.20
CA THR A 26 10.45 -14.73 0.41
C THR A 26 9.20 -15.01 1.25
N LYS A 27 9.33 -15.34 2.55
CA LYS A 27 8.16 -15.57 3.41
C LYS A 27 7.40 -14.27 3.65
N ALA A 28 8.11 -13.16 3.79
CA ALA A 28 7.52 -11.84 3.88
C ALA A 28 6.77 -11.45 2.61
N GLN A 29 7.39 -11.64 1.43
CA GLN A 29 6.73 -11.39 0.13
C GLN A 29 5.42 -12.19 0.01
N ILE A 30 5.46 -13.50 0.29
CA ILE A 30 4.27 -14.36 0.24
C ILE A 30 3.19 -13.89 1.21
N ALA A 31 3.57 -13.45 2.42
CA ALA A 31 2.63 -12.93 3.40
C ALA A 31 1.96 -11.62 2.95
N ILE A 32 2.72 -10.76 2.27
CA ILE A 32 2.21 -9.51 1.67
C ILE A 32 1.22 -9.83 0.54
N ASP A 33 1.61 -10.69 -0.41
CA ASP A 33 0.75 -11.07 -1.54
C ASP A 33 -0.55 -11.70 -1.08
N ARG A 34 -0.46 -12.64 -0.11
CA ARG A 34 -1.65 -13.26 0.49
C ARG A 34 -2.56 -12.23 1.15
N ARG A 35 -2.01 -11.16 1.73
CA ARG A 35 -2.83 -10.11 2.33
C ARG A 35 -3.52 -9.26 1.27
N ILE A 36 -2.86 -8.97 0.15
CA ILE A 36 -3.45 -8.24 -0.99
C ILE A 36 -4.58 -9.05 -1.63
N ILE A 37 -4.39 -10.36 -1.84
CA ILE A 37 -5.45 -11.25 -2.35
C ILE A 37 -6.66 -11.28 -1.40
N ARG A 38 -6.44 -11.31 -0.09
CA ARG A 38 -7.56 -11.24 0.88
C ARG A 38 -8.31 -9.90 0.81
N MET A 39 -7.58 -8.83 0.56
CA MET A 39 -8.12 -7.49 0.42
C MET A 39 -8.99 -7.33 -0.84
N GLU A 40 -8.66 -8.00 -1.95
CA GLU A 40 -9.56 -8.15 -3.12
C GLU A 40 -10.92 -8.75 -2.74
N LEU A 41 -10.91 -9.73 -1.85
CA LEU A 41 -12.12 -10.37 -1.33
C LEU A 41 -12.83 -9.55 -0.25
N GLY A 42 -12.32 -8.36 0.08
CA GLY A 42 -12.88 -7.48 1.13
C GLY A 42 -12.42 -7.82 2.54
N ASN A 43 -11.46 -8.72 2.71
CA ASN A 43 -10.88 -9.09 3.99
C ASN A 43 -9.52 -8.41 4.19
N PHE A 44 -9.54 -7.23 4.80
CA PHE A 44 -8.35 -6.41 5.01
C PHE A 44 -7.49 -6.89 6.20
N GLY A 45 -8.08 -7.65 7.14
CA GLY A 45 -7.38 -8.03 8.37
C GLY A 45 -7.02 -6.80 9.22
N ASP A 46 -5.78 -6.77 9.74
CA ASP A 46 -5.32 -5.65 10.56
C ASP A 46 -4.96 -4.43 9.70
N HIS A 47 -5.82 -3.41 9.75
CA HIS A 47 -5.65 -2.15 9.03
C HIS A 47 -6.25 -0.98 9.83
N LYS A 48 -5.79 0.25 9.56
CA LYS A 48 -6.31 1.45 10.21
C LYS A 48 -6.41 2.62 9.22
N PRO A 49 -7.41 3.51 9.40
CA PRO A 49 -7.42 4.77 8.67
C PRO A 49 -6.26 5.66 9.13
N LEU A 50 -5.75 6.47 8.21
CA LEU A 50 -4.76 7.52 8.44
C LEU A 50 -5.34 8.88 7.98
N SER A 51 -4.49 9.81 7.58
CA SER A 51 -4.85 11.11 7.04
C SER A 51 -5.30 11.04 5.58
N GLU A 52 -6.17 11.97 5.18
CA GLU A 52 -6.49 12.28 3.77
C GLU A 52 -7.09 11.12 2.93
N GLY A 53 -7.67 10.13 3.60
CA GLY A 53 -8.25 8.96 2.94
C GLY A 53 -7.23 7.86 2.63
N VAL A 54 -5.99 8.00 3.12
CA VAL A 54 -5.00 6.93 3.16
C VAL A 54 -5.29 5.99 4.32
N TRP A 55 -4.97 4.73 4.14
CA TRP A 55 -5.07 3.66 5.11
C TRP A 55 -3.73 2.94 5.22
N GLU A 56 -3.45 2.40 6.40
CA GLU A 56 -2.32 1.52 6.65
C GLU A 56 -2.81 0.09 6.88
N LEU A 57 -2.30 -0.84 6.08
CA LEU A 57 -2.44 -2.27 6.28
C LEU A 57 -1.20 -2.80 7.01
N ARG A 58 -1.39 -3.47 8.15
CA ARG A 58 -0.31 -3.98 8.99
C ARG A 58 -0.10 -5.47 8.79
N ILE A 59 1.16 -5.84 8.53
CA ILE A 59 1.57 -7.21 8.26
C ILE A 59 2.71 -7.54 9.23
N ASP A 60 2.37 -8.33 10.25
CA ASP A 60 3.29 -8.70 11.33
C ASP A 60 4.16 -9.90 10.93
N VAL A 61 5.08 -9.67 10.01
CA VAL A 61 6.09 -10.63 9.55
C VAL A 61 7.42 -9.92 9.37
N GLY A 62 8.52 -10.58 9.74
CA GLY A 62 9.86 -9.99 9.67
C GLY A 62 9.95 -8.71 10.51
N PRO A 63 10.36 -7.56 9.92
CA PRO A 63 10.47 -6.28 10.63
C PRO A 63 9.12 -5.61 10.94
N GLY A 64 8.00 -6.15 10.45
CA GLY A 64 6.67 -5.56 10.59
C GLY A 64 6.38 -4.59 9.45
N TYR A 65 5.88 -5.11 8.33
CA TYR A 65 5.62 -4.35 7.12
C TYR A 65 4.29 -3.58 7.18
N ARG A 66 4.24 -2.47 6.43
CA ARG A 66 3.08 -1.59 6.24
C ARG A 66 2.85 -1.39 4.76
N VAL A 67 1.64 -1.70 4.30
CA VAL A 67 1.19 -1.33 2.95
C VAL A 67 0.27 -0.13 3.10
N TYR A 68 0.62 0.99 2.46
CA TYR A 68 -0.22 2.18 2.45
C TYR A 68 -1.08 2.14 1.21
N TYR A 69 -2.39 2.34 1.38
CA TYR A 69 -3.35 2.25 0.30
C TYR A 69 -4.47 3.28 0.46
N ALA A 70 -5.20 3.52 -0.62
CA ALA A 70 -6.42 4.32 -0.60
C ALA A 70 -7.57 3.58 -1.31
N LYS A 71 -8.80 4.06 -1.13
CA LYS A 71 -9.99 3.46 -1.75
C LYS A 71 -10.70 4.48 -2.64
N SER A 72 -11.10 4.05 -3.83
CA SER A 72 -12.00 4.76 -4.74
C SER A 72 -13.12 3.81 -5.18
N GLY A 73 -14.28 3.88 -4.53
CA GLY A 73 -15.36 2.91 -4.74
C GLY A 73 -14.92 1.48 -4.42
N LEU A 74 -14.96 0.60 -5.42
CA LEU A 74 -14.49 -0.80 -5.34
C LEU A 74 -13.02 -0.96 -5.72
N THR A 75 -12.33 0.12 -6.11
CA THR A 75 -10.90 0.09 -6.42
C THR A 75 -10.08 0.40 -5.18
N ILE A 76 -9.05 -0.41 -4.95
CA ILE A 76 -8.05 -0.22 -3.91
C ILE A 76 -6.73 0.11 -4.61
N VAL A 77 -6.16 1.27 -4.26
CA VAL A 77 -4.93 1.76 -4.86
C VAL A 77 -3.80 1.54 -3.86
N LEU A 78 -2.85 0.66 -4.17
CA LEU A 78 -1.60 0.48 -3.42
C LEU A 78 -0.68 1.67 -3.72
N LEU A 79 -0.32 2.44 -2.70
CA LEU A 79 0.41 3.70 -2.88
C LEU A 79 1.92 3.49 -2.72
N LEU A 80 2.31 2.88 -1.60
CA LEU A 80 3.68 2.47 -1.31
C LEU A 80 3.69 1.51 -0.12
N CYS A 81 4.88 1.07 0.25
CA CYS A 81 5.10 0.26 1.43
C CYS A 81 6.22 0.80 2.31
N GLY A 82 6.12 0.50 3.61
CA GLY A 82 7.11 0.81 4.63
C GLY A 82 7.51 -0.46 5.39
N GLY A 83 8.79 -0.58 5.71
CA GLY A 83 9.35 -1.68 6.51
C GLY A 83 10.11 -1.24 7.75
N ASP A 84 10.15 0.07 8.02
CA ASP A 84 10.84 0.66 9.16
C ASP A 84 9.91 1.64 9.88
N LYS A 85 9.54 1.30 11.12
CA LYS A 85 8.67 2.12 11.95
C LYS A 85 9.21 3.54 12.16
N ARG A 86 10.53 3.75 12.11
CA ARG A 86 11.15 5.08 12.26
C ARG A 86 10.85 6.00 11.08
N LYS A 87 10.47 5.45 9.92
CA LYS A 87 10.14 6.19 8.70
C LYS A 87 8.63 6.32 8.47
N GLN A 88 7.81 5.83 9.40
CA GLN A 88 6.35 5.76 9.25
C GLN A 88 5.74 7.13 8.91
N ASP A 89 6.09 8.20 9.61
CA ASP A 89 5.52 9.53 9.33
C ASP A 89 5.87 10.04 7.93
N ALA A 90 7.10 9.78 7.47
CA ALA A 90 7.55 10.14 6.13
C ALA A 90 6.89 9.27 5.05
N ASP A 91 6.61 7.99 5.33
CA ASP A 91 5.85 7.10 4.45
C ASP A 91 4.38 7.56 4.33
N ILE A 92 3.76 7.95 5.45
CA ILE A 92 2.37 8.46 5.47
C ILE A 92 2.25 9.75 4.67
N ALA A 93 3.20 10.68 4.84
CA ALA A 93 3.22 11.93 4.07
C ALA A 93 3.29 11.67 2.56
N ARG A 94 4.20 10.78 2.12
CA ARG A 94 4.31 10.34 0.72
C ARG A 94 3.06 9.63 0.22
N ALA A 95 2.44 8.78 1.05
CA ALA A 95 1.19 8.12 0.68
C ALA A 95 0.07 9.13 0.43
N CYS A 96 -0.02 10.17 1.25
CA CYS A 96 -1.00 11.25 1.05
C CYS A 96 -0.74 12.00 -0.26
N GLU A 97 0.52 12.31 -0.57
CA GLU A 97 0.92 12.93 -1.83
C GLU A 97 0.52 12.07 -3.04
N TYR A 98 0.91 10.80 -3.07
CA TYR A 98 0.58 9.86 -4.15
C TYR A 98 -0.94 9.72 -4.32
N TRP A 99 -1.67 9.71 -3.21
CA TRP A 99 -3.12 9.66 -3.27
C TRP A 99 -3.74 10.93 -3.87
N ARG A 100 -3.21 12.12 -3.57
CA ARG A 100 -3.67 13.37 -4.20
C ARG A 100 -3.40 13.34 -5.70
N GLU A 101 -2.21 12.91 -6.11
CA GLU A 101 -1.83 12.80 -7.53
C GLU A 101 -2.67 11.76 -8.29
N TRP A 102 -3.00 10.63 -7.67
CA TRP A 102 -3.89 9.65 -8.28
C TRP A 102 -5.30 10.24 -8.49
N LYS A 103 -5.84 10.91 -7.47
CA LYS A 103 -7.16 11.54 -7.53
C LYS A 103 -7.23 12.63 -8.60
N SER A 104 -6.18 13.42 -8.80
CA SER A 104 -6.18 14.47 -9.83
C SER A 104 -6.18 13.89 -11.25
N ARG A 105 -5.62 12.69 -11.44
CA ARG A 105 -5.55 12.00 -12.74
C ARG A 105 -6.80 11.16 -13.07
N ASN A 106 -7.58 10.78 -12.06
CA ASN A 106 -8.75 9.90 -12.20
C ASN A 106 -10.07 10.61 -11.82
N LYS A 107 -10.09 11.94 -11.96
CA LYS A 107 -11.29 12.78 -11.76
C LYS A 107 -12.18 12.81 -13.00
#